data_AF-A0A6C0AXW6-F1
#
_entry.id   AF-A0A6C0AXW6-F1
#
_cell.length_a   1.000
_cell.length_b   1.000
_cell.length_c   1.000
_cell.angle_alpha   90.00
_cell.angle_beta   90.00
_cell.angle_gamma   90.00
#
_symmetry.space_group_name_H-M   'P 1'
#
loop_
_entity.id
_entity.type
_entity.pdbx_description
1 polymer ?
#
loop_
_entity_poly.entity_id
_entity_poly.type
_entity_poly.pdbx_seq_one_letter_code
_entity_poly.pdbx_strand_id
1 'polypeptide(L)'
;MFLTLHNNFKFVPLYFITIVLGTILFVFGQYFLRVAVNKKDTFLQTWIIFTFIMGFTGLISGIILNYVPYIKSKNMLNFENKEMILYATFAGLVFAFGNFFWIYTISTKESLGGIRVIMAGVETFLLFLLGYLLFSEKFTFTKLIGILLILMGIYIVV
;
A
#
# COMPACT_ATOMS: atom_id res chain seq x y z
N MET A 1 -51.33 5.16 4.29
CA MET A 1 -50.43 4.13 4.83
C MET A 1 -49.12 4.24 4.07
N PHE A 2 -48.20 5.10 4.54
CA PHE A 2 -46.89 5.26 3.93
C PHE A 2 -45.99 4.14 4.44
N LEU A 3 -45.59 3.23 3.56
CA LEU A 3 -44.53 2.26 3.80
C LEU A 3 -43.20 3.03 3.96
N THR A 4 -42.79 3.25 5.21
CA THR A 4 -41.42 3.61 5.55
C THR A 4 -40.52 2.41 5.25
N LEU A 5 -39.95 2.38 4.05
CA LEU A 5 -38.81 1.53 3.72
C LEU A 5 -37.62 1.97 4.60
N HIS A 6 -37.40 1.23 5.69
CA HIS A 6 -36.15 1.24 6.44
C HIS A 6 -35.04 0.71 5.51
N ASN A 7 -34.38 1.62 4.79
CA ASN A 7 -33.17 1.31 4.04
C ASN A 7 -32.03 1.05 5.04
N ASN A 8 -31.97 -0.19 5.52
CA ASN A 8 -30.89 -0.75 6.34
C ASN A 8 -29.60 -1.02 5.54
N PHE A 9 -29.31 -0.23 4.50
CA PHE A 9 -28.02 -0.31 3.83
C PHE A 9 -27.00 0.45 4.67
N LYS A 10 -26.27 -0.30 5.52
CA LYS A 10 -25.04 0.21 6.15
C LYS A 10 -24.12 0.69 5.03
N PHE A 11 -23.91 2.00 4.96
CA PHE A 11 -23.05 2.62 3.98
C PHE A 11 -21.63 2.06 4.14
N VAL A 12 -21.08 1.41 3.11
CA VAL A 12 -19.69 0.97 3.13
C VAL A 12 -18.81 2.23 3.15
N PRO A 13 -17.94 2.41 4.14
CA PRO A 13 -17.10 3.60 4.20
C PRO A 13 -16.22 3.74 2.95
N LEU A 14 -16.04 4.97 2.45
CA LEU A 14 -15.25 5.23 1.24
C LEU A 14 -13.82 4.68 1.35
N TYR A 15 -13.19 4.76 2.53
CA TYR A 15 -11.84 4.24 2.74
C TYR A 15 -11.74 2.73 2.48
N PHE A 16 -12.81 1.98 2.75
CA PHE A 16 -12.83 0.54 2.51
C PHE A 16 -12.80 0.26 1.01
N ILE A 17 -13.60 1.00 0.24
CA ILE A 17 -13.66 0.90 -1.22
C ILE A 17 -12.31 1.26 -1.84
N THR A 18 -11.67 2.35 -1.40
CA THR A 18 -10.37 2.79 -1.95
C THR A 18 -9.25 1.81 -1.62
N ILE A 19 -9.24 1.19 -0.43
CA ILE A 19 -8.28 0.13 -0.08
C ILE A 19 -8.48 -1.11 -0.95
N VAL A 20 -9.72 -1.53 -1.19
CA VAL A 20 -10.02 -2.69 -2.05
C VAL A 20 -9.53 -2.43 -3.48
N LEU A 21 -9.85 -1.27 -4.05
CA LEU A 21 -9.39 -0.89 -5.39
C LEU A 21 -7.86 -0.82 -5.48
N GLY A 22 -7.23 -0.18 -4.50
CA GLY A 22 -5.77 -0.12 -4.42
C GLY A 22 -5.13 -1.52 -4.34
N THR A 23 -5.74 -2.42 -3.56
CA THR A 23 -5.26 -3.80 -3.42
C THR A 23 -5.37 -4.58 -4.72
N ILE A 24 -6.48 -4.44 -5.46
CA ILE A 24 -6.66 -5.08 -6.77
C ILE A 24 -5.55 -4.63 -7.74
N LEU A 25 -5.33 -3.32 -7.86
CA LEU A 25 -4.28 -2.77 -8.73
C LEU A 25 -2.88 -3.24 -8.30
N PHE A 26 -2.63 -3.28 -6.99
CA PHE A 26 -1.37 -3.76 -6.44
C PHE A 26 -1.12 -5.25 -6.74
N VAL A 27 -2.15 -6.09 -6.65
CA VAL A 27 -2.06 -7.52 -7.00
C VAL A 27 -1.80 -7.71 -8.50
N PHE A 28 -2.46 -6.94 -9.37
CA PHE A 28 -2.16 -6.97 -10.81
C PHE A 28 -0.73 -6.51 -11.11
N GLY A 29 -0.24 -5.48 -10.44
CA GLY A 29 1.16 -5.05 -10.54
C GLY A 29 2.16 -6.16 -10.17
N GLN A 30 1.88 -6.91 -9.11
CA GLN A 30 2.69 -8.07 -8.69
C GLN A 30 2.76 -9.17 -9.74
N TYR A 31 1.62 -9.46 -10.39
CA TYR A 31 1.59 -10.43 -11.48
C TYR A 31 2.54 -10.02 -12.61
N PHE A 32 2.50 -8.76 -13.06
CA PHE A 32 3.40 -8.29 -14.10
C PHE A 32 4.87 -8.29 -13.68
N LEU A 33 5.17 -7.93 -12.42
CA LEU A 33 6.52 -8.02 -11.87
C LEU A 33 7.04 -9.47 -11.91
N ARG A 34 6.21 -10.44 -11.52
CA ARG A 34 6.55 -11.87 -11.59
C ARG A 34 6.85 -12.32 -13.01
N VAL A 35 6.03 -11.92 -13.97
CA VAL A 35 6.25 -12.22 -15.39
C VAL A 35 7.56 -11.59 -15.88
N ALA A 36 7.89 -10.37 -15.45
CA ALA A 36 9.12 -9.69 -15.82
C ALA A 36 10.36 -10.42 -15.27
N VAL A 37 10.43 -10.65 -13.95
CA VAL A 37 11.63 -11.25 -13.32
C VAL A 37 11.87 -12.70 -13.72
N ASN A 38 10.82 -13.43 -14.14
CA ASN A 38 10.96 -14.80 -14.62
C ASN A 38 11.63 -14.88 -16.01
N LYS A 39 11.78 -13.77 -16.73
CA LYS A 39 12.58 -13.71 -17.95
C LYS A 39 14.05 -13.51 -17.55
N LYS A 40 14.93 -14.42 -18.00
CA LYS A 40 16.42 -14.35 -18.00
C LYS A 40 17.05 -13.44 -16.92
N ASP A 41 17.00 -13.82 -15.65
CA ASP A 41 17.63 -13.13 -14.51
C ASP A 41 17.60 -11.59 -14.59
N THR A 42 16.44 -11.04 -14.94
CA THR A 42 16.24 -9.60 -15.17
C THR A 42 15.83 -8.83 -13.92
N PHE A 43 16.13 -9.34 -12.72
CA PHE A 43 15.74 -8.71 -11.45
C PHE A 43 16.13 -7.23 -11.39
N LEU A 44 17.42 -6.92 -11.58
CA LEU A 44 17.93 -5.56 -11.45
C LEU A 44 17.32 -4.62 -12.50
N GLN A 45 17.17 -5.10 -13.74
CA GLN A 45 16.52 -4.36 -14.82
C GLN A 45 15.05 -4.08 -14.50
N THR A 46 14.34 -5.08 -13.97
CA THR A 46 12.94 -4.97 -13.56
C THR A 46 12.79 -3.94 -12.44
N TRP A 47 13.64 -3.97 -11.42
CA TRP A 47 13.62 -2.99 -10.32
C TRP A 47 13.89 -1.56 -10.82
N ILE A 48 14.90 -1.37 -11.68
CA ILE A 48 15.23 -0.06 -12.26
C ILE A 48 14.02 0.49 -13.03
N ILE A 49 13.49 -0.30 -13.98
CA ILE A 49 12.35 0.12 -14.81
C ILE A 49 11.12 0.41 -13.94
N PHE A 50 10.80 -0.47 -12.98
CA PHE A 50 9.69 -0.28 -12.04
C PHE A 50 9.81 1.04 -11.28
N THR A 51 11.00 1.32 -10.72
CA THR A 51 11.25 2.53 -9.92
C THR A 51 11.13 3.79 -10.77
N PHE A 52 11.68 3.77 -11.99
CA PHE A 52 11.53 4.89 -12.93
C PHE A 52 10.07 5.14 -13.30
N ILE A 53 9.29 4.10 -13.59
CA ILE A 53 7.86 4.24 -13.93
C ILE A 53 7.06 4.75 -12.73
N MET A 54 7.34 4.31 -11.51
CA MET A 54 6.72 4.83 -10.30
C MET A 54 7.00 6.33 -10.11
N GLY A 55 8.24 6.77 -10.30
CA GLY A 55 8.59 8.20 -10.23
C GLY A 55 7.91 9.01 -11.35
N PHE A 56 7.92 8.50 -12.58
CA PHE A 56 7.32 9.16 -13.73
C PHE A 56 5.80 9.29 -13.61
N THR A 57 5.11 8.24 -13.14
CA THR A 57 3.65 8.29 -12.89
C THR A 57 3.29 9.29 -11.79
N GLY A 58 4.11 9.44 -10.75
CA GLY A 58 3.96 10.50 -9.75
C GLY A 58 4.07 11.90 -10.36
N LEU A 59 5.08 12.13 -11.21
CA LEU A 59 5.27 13.40 -11.91
C LEU A 59 4.09 13.74 -12.84
N ILE A 60 3.66 12.77 -13.66
CA ILE A 60 2.48 12.93 -14.52
C ILE A 60 1.24 13.26 -13.69
N SER A 61 1.03 12.56 -12.57
CA SER A 61 -0.11 12.80 -11.69
C SER A 61 -0.09 14.22 -11.14
N GLY A 62 1.06 14.72 -10.70
CA GLY A 62 1.20 16.11 -10.25
C GLY A 62 0.82 17.13 -11.32
N ILE A 63 1.26 16.91 -12.56
CA ILE A 63 0.91 17.78 -13.70
C ILE A 63 -0.60 17.72 -13.98
N ILE A 64 -1.16 16.52 -14.15
CA ILE A 64 -2.58 16.35 -14.48
C ILE A 64 -3.49 16.94 -13.39
N LEU A 65 -3.20 16.67 -12.12
CA LEU A 65 -4.01 17.13 -11.00
C LEU A 65 -4.00 18.67 -10.88
N ASN A 66 -2.92 19.34 -11.28
CA ASN A 66 -2.84 20.80 -11.30
C ASN A 66 -3.84 21.45 -12.29
N TYR A 67 -4.31 20.71 -13.29
CA TYR A 67 -5.33 21.17 -14.24
C TYR A 67 -6.77 20.85 -13.82
N VAL A 68 -6.98 20.08 -12.74
CA VAL A 68 -8.32 19.74 -12.25
C VAL A 68 -8.92 20.97 -11.53
N PRO A 69 -10.04 21.56 -12.02
CA PRO A 69 -10.57 22.82 -11.47
C PRO A 69 -10.89 22.75 -9.98
N TYR A 70 -11.40 21.61 -9.50
CA TYR A 70 -11.67 21.39 -8.08
C TYR A 70 -10.39 21.47 -7.23
N ILE A 71 -9.32 20.79 -7.64
CA ILE A 71 -8.02 20.78 -6.94
C ILE A 71 -7.40 22.18 -6.93
N LYS A 72 -7.45 22.86 -8.09
CA LYS A 72 -6.92 24.22 -8.25
C LYS A 72 -7.70 25.25 -7.42
N SER A 73 -9.03 25.23 -7.48
CA SER A 73 -9.88 26.17 -6.72
C SER A 73 -9.74 26.02 -5.20
N LYS A 74 -9.38 24.82 -4.72
CA LYS A 74 -9.13 24.54 -3.30
C LYS A 74 -7.65 24.65 -2.91
N ASN A 75 -6.77 25.05 -3.85
CA ASN A 75 -5.31 25.12 -3.66
C ASN A 75 -4.72 23.85 -2.99
N MET A 76 -5.18 22.66 -3.41
CA MET A 76 -4.81 21.40 -2.76
C MET A 76 -3.36 20.98 -3.05
N LEU A 77 -2.73 21.53 -4.11
CA LEU A 77 -1.30 21.34 -4.42
C LEU A 77 -0.51 22.55 -3.90
N ASN A 78 -0.23 22.57 -2.60
CA ASN A 78 0.60 23.59 -1.97
C ASN A 78 1.96 22.99 -1.52
N PHE A 79 3.05 23.49 -2.09
CA PHE A 79 4.43 23.07 -1.80
C PHE A 79 5.19 24.02 -0.84
N GLU A 80 4.48 24.85 -0.06
CA GLU A 80 5.10 25.75 0.92
C GLU A 80 5.52 25.02 2.21
N ASN A 81 4.85 23.92 2.55
CA ASN A 81 5.14 23.17 3.78
C ASN A 81 6.40 22.29 3.60
N LYS A 82 7.55 22.84 4.02
CA LYS A 82 8.86 22.18 3.95
C LYS A 82 8.94 20.87 4.74
N GLU A 83 8.27 20.79 5.88
CA GLU A 83 8.29 19.60 6.74
C GLU A 83 7.55 18.43 6.07
N MET A 84 6.37 18.71 5.51
CA MET A 84 5.63 17.74 4.71
C MET A 84 6.43 17.24 3.51
N ILE A 85 7.13 18.14 2.80
CA ILE A 85 8.02 17.77 1.68
C ILE A 85 9.15 16.85 2.16
N LEU A 86 9.76 17.18 3.30
CA LEU A 86 10.85 16.39 3.87
C LEU A 86 10.39 14.97 4.22
N TYR A 87 9.30 14.82 4.97
CA TYR A 87 8.77 13.50 5.34
C TYR A 87 8.30 12.71 4.12
N ALA A 88 7.62 13.33 3.16
CA ALA A 88 7.20 12.68 1.93
C ALA A 88 8.41 12.18 1.11
N THR A 89 9.49 12.96 1.07
CA THR A 89 10.75 12.59 0.40
C THR A 89 11.39 11.37 1.08
N PHE A 90 11.54 11.41 2.41
CA PHE A 90 12.09 10.28 3.15
C PHE A 90 11.23 9.03 3.02
N ALA A 91 9.90 9.16 3.08
CA ALA A 91 9.00 8.05 2.84
C ALA A 91 9.22 7.45 1.45
N GLY A 92 9.31 8.28 0.39
CA GLY A 92 9.59 7.83 -0.97
C GLY A 92 10.91 7.06 -1.09
N LEU A 93 11.98 7.54 -0.45
CA LEU A 93 13.28 6.85 -0.43
C LEU A 93 13.18 5.49 0.27
N VAL A 94 12.58 5.45 1.47
CA VAL A 94 12.40 4.20 2.23
C VAL A 94 11.55 3.20 1.46
N PHE A 95 10.46 3.64 0.82
CA PHE A 95 9.64 2.78 -0.04
C PHE A 95 10.39 2.27 -1.27
N ALA A 96 11.30 3.04 -1.86
CA ALA A 96 12.12 2.57 -2.97
C ALA A 96 13.03 1.40 -2.55
N PHE A 97 13.65 1.48 -1.36
CA PHE A 97 14.42 0.38 -0.78
C PHE A 97 13.54 -0.82 -0.42
N GLY A 98 12.37 -0.60 0.19
CA GLY A 98 11.42 -1.66 0.46
C GLY A 98 10.99 -2.40 -0.81
N ASN A 99 10.70 -1.67 -1.88
CA ASN A 99 10.36 -2.23 -3.19
C ASN A 99 11.53 -3.02 -3.82
N PHE A 100 12.78 -2.63 -3.59
CA PHE A 100 13.94 -3.42 -4.03
C PHE A 100 13.92 -4.83 -3.43
N PHE A 101 13.83 -4.94 -2.09
CA PHE A 101 13.81 -6.23 -1.41
C PHE A 101 12.56 -7.05 -1.75
N TRP A 102 11.43 -6.38 -1.92
CA TRP A 102 10.20 -7.03 -2.34
C TRP A 102 10.30 -7.62 -3.75
N ILE A 103 10.78 -6.86 -4.74
CA ILE A 103 10.97 -7.36 -6.11
C ILE A 103 12.05 -8.45 -6.15
N TYR A 104 13.09 -8.34 -5.30
CA TYR A 104 14.08 -9.40 -5.13
C TYR A 104 13.43 -10.69 -4.62
N THR A 105 12.56 -10.59 -3.62
CA THR A 105 11.82 -11.76 -3.11
C THR A 105 10.89 -12.35 -4.18
N ILE A 106 10.29 -11.53 -5.04
CA ILE A 106 9.51 -12.05 -6.18
C ILE A 106 10.40 -12.83 -7.16
N SER A 107 11.68 -12.47 -7.31
CA SER A 107 12.63 -13.14 -8.21
C SER A 107 13.17 -14.47 -7.68
N THR A 108 13.06 -14.75 -6.38
CA THR A 108 13.45 -16.04 -5.78
C THR A 108 12.51 -17.20 -6.15
N LYS A 109 11.47 -16.94 -6.96
CA LYS A 109 10.46 -17.90 -7.46
C LYS A 109 9.55 -18.50 -6.39
N GLU A 110 9.66 -18.08 -5.13
CA GLU A 110 8.70 -18.40 -4.07
C GLU A 110 7.27 -17.98 -4.43
N SER A 111 6.25 -18.68 -3.93
CA SER A 111 4.87 -18.40 -4.31
C SER A 111 4.48 -16.95 -4.00
N LEU A 112 3.85 -16.24 -4.96
CA LEU A 112 3.43 -14.84 -4.76
C LEU A 112 2.48 -14.71 -3.56
N GLY A 113 1.59 -15.69 -3.39
CA GLY A 113 0.70 -15.79 -2.24
C GLY A 113 1.48 -15.88 -0.93
N GLY A 114 2.44 -16.81 -0.82
CA GLY A 114 3.28 -16.97 0.37
C GLY A 114 4.09 -15.71 0.70
N ILE A 115 4.74 -15.09 -0.31
CA ILE A 115 5.44 -13.82 -0.15
C ILE A 115 4.51 -12.76 0.44
N ARG A 116 3.29 -12.60 -0.11
CA ARG A 116 2.36 -11.56 0.35
C ARG A 116 1.81 -11.86 1.74
N VAL A 117 1.56 -13.12 2.07
CA VAL A 117 1.09 -13.54 3.40
C VAL A 117 2.13 -13.21 4.46
N ILE A 118 3.40 -13.57 4.25
CA ILE A 118 4.50 -13.22 5.17
C ILE A 118 4.63 -11.70 5.28
N MET A 119 4.67 -10.99 4.15
CA MET A 119 4.83 -9.54 4.12
C MET A 119 3.69 -8.83 4.87
N ALA A 120 2.44 -9.18 4.59
CA ALA A 120 1.28 -8.58 5.26
C ALA A 120 1.31 -8.87 6.77
N GLY A 121 1.78 -10.04 7.18
CA GLY A 121 1.98 -10.38 8.58
C GLY A 121 2.98 -9.51 9.30
N VAL A 122 4.20 -9.47 8.77
CA VAL A 122 5.29 -8.68 9.32
C VAL A 122 4.93 -7.20 9.31
N GLU A 123 4.38 -6.70 8.21
CA GLU A 123 3.90 -5.32 8.07
C GLU A 123 2.84 -4.98 9.11
N THR A 124 1.83 -5.85 9.27
CA THR A 124 0.77 -5.66 10.28
C THR A 124 1.37 -5.58 11.68
N PHE A 125 2.23 -6.53 12.06
CA PHE A 125 2.87 -6.54 13.37
C PHE A 125 3.71 -5.28 13.61
N LEU A 126 4.55 -4.89 12.64
CA LEU A 126 5.40 -3.70 12.76
C LEU A 126 4.58 -2.40 12.83
N LEU A 127 3.51 -2.27 12.05
CA LEU A 127 2.63 -1.10 12.10
C LEU A 127 1.91 -0.99 13.43
N PHE A 128 1.49 -2.10 14.03
CA PHE A 128 0.94 -2.09 15.37
C PHE A 128 1.97 -1.67 16.43
N LEU A 129 3.20 -2.17 16.32
CA LEU A 129 4.29 -1.80 17.22
C LEU A 129 4.62 -0.30 17.10
N LEU A 130 4.73 0.22 15.88
CA LEU A 130 4.95 1.64 15.63
C LEU A 130 3.73 2.50 16.05
N GLY A 131 2.51 2.00 15.85
CA GLY A 131 1.26 2.53 16.38
C GLY A 131 1.36 2.81 17.88
N TYR A 132 1.80 1.80 18.62
CA TYR A 132 2.00 1.89 20.06
C TYR A 132 3.14 2.85 20.44
N LEU A 133 4.31 2.73 19.80
CA LEU A 133 5.52 3.47 20.19
C LEU A 133 5.52 4.94 19.75
N LEU A 134 5.08 5.23 18.53
CA LEU A 134 5.20 6.56 17.92
C LEU A 134 3.88 7.34 17.93
N PHE A 135 2.75 6.64 17.79
CA PHE A 135 1.44 7.28 17.66
C PHE A 135 0.62 7.21 18.96
N SER A 136 1.18 6.65 20.03
CA SER A 136 0.51 6.48 21.34
C SER A 136 -0.84 5.77 21.22
N GLU A 137 -0.98 4.87 20.25
CA GLU A 137 -2.21 4.12 20.05
C GLU A 137 -2.45 3.15 21.21
N LYS A 138 -3.66 3.18 21.76
CA LYS A 138 -4.04 2.25 22.82
C LYS A 138 -4.19 0.83 22.25
N PHE A 139 -3.39 -0.07 22.79
CA PHE A 139 -3.49 -1.49 22.54
C PHE A 139 -4.53 -2.11 23.47
N THR A 140 -5.65 -2.56 22.90
CA THR A 140 -6.62 -3.35 23.65
C THR A 140 -6.26 -4.82 23.54
N PHE A 141 -6.65 -5.60 24.55
CA PHE A 141 -6.46 -7.05 24.54
C PHE A 141 -7.11 -7.72 23.31
N THR A 142 -8.24 -7.19 22.84
CA THR A 142 -8.91 -7.64 21.61
C THR A 142 -8.03 -7.46 20.36
N LYS A 143 -7.33 -6.31 20.23
CA LYS A 143 -6.41 -6.08 19.10
C LYS A 143 -5.25 -7.08 19.13
N LEU A 144 -4.72 -7.37 20.32
CA LEU A 144 -3.65 -8.37 20.48
C LEU A 144 -4.10 -9.77 20.03
N ILE A 145 -5.29 -10.22 20.45
CA ILE A 145 -5.87 -11.49 19.97
C ILE A 145 -6.02 -11.47 18.45
N GLY A 146 -6.52 -10.38 17.87
CA GLY A 146 -6.66 -10.24 16.41
C GLY A 146 -5.32 -10.40 15.68
N ILE A 147 -4.24 -9.80 16.19
CA ILE A 147 -2.90 -9.94 15.62
C ILE A 147 -2.41 -11.37 15.72
N LEU A 148 -2.58 -12.02 16.87
CA LEU A 148 -2.20 -13.43 17.04
C LEU A 148 -2.95 -14.34 16.07
N LEU A 149 -4.24 -14.09 15.83
CA LEU A 149 -5.04 -14.82 14.84
C LEU A 149 -4.54 -14.57 13.41
N ILE A 150 -4.17 -13.34 13.07
CA ILE A 150 -3.57 -13.01 11.76
C ILE A 150 -2.25 -13.77 11.58
N LEU A 151 -1.35 -13.69 12.57
CA LEU A 151 -0.05 -14.39 12.54
C LEU A 151 -0.22 -15.91 12.46
N MET A 152 -1.18 -16.47 13.18
CA MET A 152 -1.53 -17.89 13.10
C MET A 152 -2.08 -18.26 11.71
N GLY A 153 -2.96 -17.43 11.13
CA GLY A 153 -3.47 -17.62 9.78
C GLY A 153 -2.36 -17.57 8.73
N ILE A 154 -1.37 -16.69 8.90
CA ILE A 154 -0.17 -16.63 8.07
C ILE A 154 0.64 -17.91 8.17
N TYR A 155 0.90 -18.41 9.38
CA TYR A 155 1.63 -19.65 9.60
C TYR A 155 0.96 -20.87 8.96
N ILE A 156 -0.37 -20.90 8.87
CA ILE A 156 -1.10 -22.01 8.23
C ILE A 156 -0.97 -22.00 6.70
N VAL A 157 -0.84 -20.83 6.09
CA VAL A 157 -0.85 -20.65 4.62
C VAL A 157 0.54 -20.75 4.01
N VAL A 158 1.58 -20.48 4.79
CA VAL A 158 3.00 -20.52 4.40
C VAL A 158 3.57 -21.90 4.67
#